data_AF-A0A5M3W8L5-F1
#
_entry.id   AF-A0A5M3W8L5-F1
#
_cell.length_a   1.000
_cell.length_b   1.000
_cell.length_c   1.000
_cell.angle_alpha   90.00
_cell.angle_beta   90.00
_cell.angle_gamma   90.00
#
_symmetry.space_group_name_H-M   'P 1'
#
loop_
_entity.id
_entity.type
_entity.pdbx_description
1 polymer ?
#
loop_
_entity_poly.entity_id
_entity_poly.type
_entity_poly.pdbx_seq_one_letter_code
_entity_poly.pdbx_strand_id
1 'polypeptide(L)'
;MGDITQEGISLSSVNATLYGVRAPLMDLIQQPETVDLRAERVVGTVVVSYKTLDARAPRGIRVKGGGNNTIQVTGELTVLGQKVPVTADMKVELDKGTLRITPASVKIAGGVPVPNPERLISFTVPIKELPLNLKLTKVTPTEEGLLVQGTASDVPLRS
;
A
#
# COMPACT_ATOMS: atom_id res chain seq x y z
N MET A 1 3.15 -17.54 -10.62
CA MET A 1 3.52 -16.24 -10.02
C MET A 1 3.77 -15.29 -11.17
N GLY A 2 3.02 -14.20 -11.29
CA GLY A 2 3.11 -13.28 -12.42
C GLY A 2 2.89 -11.85 -11.97
N ASP A 3 3.77 -10.96 -12.41
CA ASP A 3 3.68 -9.53 -12.14
C ASP A 3 2.53 -8.92 -12.95
N ILE A 4 1.63 -8.21 -12.29
CA ILE A 4 0.53 -7.50 -12.95
C ILE A 4 0.88 -6.02 -12.93
N THR A 5 0.90 -5.40 -14.11
CA THR A 5 1.09 -3.94 -14.24
C THR A 5 -0.25 -3.33 -14.61
N GLN A 6 -0.90 -2.66 -13.66
CA GLN A 6 -2.03 -1.77 -13.91
C GLN A 6 -1.61 -0.34 -13.55
N GLU A 7 -1.81 0.60 -14.48
CA GLU A 7 -1.67 2.05 -14.25
C GLU A 7 -0.33 2.51 -13.62
N GLY A 8 0.78 1.85 -13.99
CA GLY A 8 2.10 2.18 -13.48
C GLY A 8 2.32 1.79 -12.01
N ILE A 9 1.50 0.90 -11.46
CA ILE A 9 1.74 0.20 -10.20
C ILE A 9 2.28 -1.18 -10.56
N SER A 10 3.53 -1.46 -10.21
CA SER A 10 4.09 -2.82 -10.28
C SER A 10 3.68 -3.53 -8.99
N LEU A 11 2.68 -4.41 -9.11
CA LEU A 11 2.20 -5.26 -8.03
C LEU A 11 3.02 -6.56 -8.10
N SER A 12 3.91 -6.79 -7.13
CA SER A 12 4.82 -7.95 -7.14
C SER A 12 4.13 -9.28 -6.84
N SER A 13 3.01 -9.24 -6.11
CA SER A 13 2.19 -10.42 -5.84
C SER A 13 0.79 -10.00 -5.41
N VAL A 14 -0.22 -10.63 -5.99
CA VAL A 14 -1.62 -10.53 -5.56
C VAL A 14 -2.02 -11.93 -5.11
N ASN A 15 -2.24 -12.11 -3.81
CA ASN A 15 -2.81 -13.35 -3.27
C ASN A 15 -4.22 -13.05 -2.79
N ALA A 16 -5.19 -13.84 -3.25
CA ALA A 16 -6.57 -13.73 -2.79
C ALA A 16 -7.07 -15.11 -2.33
N THR A 17 -7.68 -15.14 -1.16
CA THR A 17 -8.37 -16.31 -0.63
C THR A 17 -9.87 -16.06 -0.65
N LEU A 18 -10.59 -16.93 -1.35
CA LEU A 18 -12.04 -16.89 -1.51
C LEU A 18 -12.68 -17.83 -0.49
N TYR A 19 -13.67 -17.34 0.25
CA TYR A 19 -14.44 -18.10 1.22
C TYR A 19 -15.91 -18.14 0.82
N GLY A 20 -16.57 -19.27 1.04
CA GLY A 20 -17.99 -19.45 0.74
C GLY A 20 -18.28 -19.26 -0.75
N VAL A 21 -17.49 -19.92 -1.61
CA VAL A 21 -17.70 -19.85 -3.06
C VAL A 21 -18.95 -20.67 -3.38
N ARG A 22 -19.95 -20.01 -3.97
CA ARG A 22 -21.21 -20.62 -4.40
C ARG A 22 -21.30 -20.57 -5.91
N ALA A 23 -21.72 -21.68 -6.48
CA ALA A 23 -22.06 -21.82 -7.88
C ALA A 23 -23.33 -22.70 -7.99
N PRO A 24 -24.38 -22.27 -8.69
CA PRO A 24 -25.53 -23.14 -8.95
C PRO A 24 -25.09 -24.35 -9.77
N LEU A 25 -25.24 -25.56 -9.22
CA LEU A 25 -24.74 -26.80 -9.86
C LEU A 25 -25.33 -27.02 -11.26
N MET A 26 -26.60 -26.65 -11.46
CA MET A 26 -27.28 -26.79 -12.76
C MET A 26 -26.73 -25.83 -13.82
N ASP A 27 -26.23 -24.66 -13.43
CA ASP A 27 -25.67 -23.68 -14.36
C ASP A 27 -24.24 -24.06 -14.74
N LEU A 28 -23.48 -24.67 -13.82
CA LEU A 28 -22.15 -25.23 -14.11
C LEU A 28 -22.21 -26.33 -15.19
N ILE A 29 -23.30 -27.11 -15.21
CA ILE A 29 -23.49 -28.20 -16.17
C ILE A 29 -24.02 -27.67 -17.50
N GLN A 30 -24.94 -26.70 -17.47
CA GLN A 30 -25.63 -26.22 -18.68
C GLN A 30 -24.88 -25.10 -19.41
N GLN A 31 -24.24 -24.19 -18.66
CA GLN A 31 -23.62 -22.97 -19.18
C GLN A 31 -22.35 -22.63 -18.37
N PRO A 32 -21.30 -23.47 -18.45
CA PRO A 32 -20.08 -23.28 -17.66
C PRO A 32 -19.39 -21.93 -17.90
N GLU A 33 -19.66 -21.29 -19.05
CA GLU A 33 -19.01 -20.05 -19.48
C GLU A 33 -19.73 -18.78 -19.02
N THR A 34 -20.96 -18.88 -18.53
CA THR A 34 -21.78 -17.71 -18.10
C THR A 34 -22.26 -17.82 -16.66
N VAL A 35 -21.70 -18.74 -15.89
CA VAL A 35 -22.13 -19.03 -14.52
C VAL A 35 -21.85 -17.83 -13.59
N ASP A 36 -22.84 -17.43 -12.79
CA ASP A 36 -22.66 -16.41 -11.75
C ASP A 36 -21.98 -17.04 -10.52
N LEU A 37 -20.67 -17.19 -10.60
CA LEU A 37 -19.83 -17.58 -9.47
C LEU A 37 -19.74 -16.40 -8.49
N ARG A 38 -20.01 -16.66 -7.22
CA ARG A 38 -19.90 -15.63 -6.17
C ARG A 38 -19.10 -16.15 -4.99
N ALA A 39 -18.23 -15.30 -4.44
CA ALA A 39 -17.59 -15.55 -3.17
C ALA A 39 -18.26 -14.72 -2.08
N GLU A 40 -18.70 -15.36 -0.99
CA GLU A 40 -19.23 -14.66 0.19
C GLU A 40 -18.21 -13.68 0.77
N ARG A 41 -16.94 -14.06 0.80
CA ARG A 41 -15.86 -13.24 1.33
C ARG A 41 -14.56 -13.44 0.56
N VAL A 42 -13.86 -12.36 0.28
CA VAL A 42 -12.52 -12.35 -0.30
C VAL A 42 -11.56 -11.68 0.65
N VAL A 43 -10.41 -12.28 0.89
CA VAL A 43 -9.29 -11.67 1.60
C VAL A 43 -8.13 -11.57 0.63
N GLY A 44 -7.66 -10.36 0.37
CA GLY A 44 -6.55 -10.10 -0.56
C GLY A 44 -5.35 -9.52 0.16
N THR A 45 -4.15 -9.94 -0.24
CA THR A 45 -2.88 -9.31 0.15
C THR A 45 -2.09 -8.89 -1.07
N VAL A 46 -1.47 -7.73 -0.97
CA VAL A 46 -0.65 -7.11 -2.00
C VAL A 46 0.59 -6.52 -1.36
N VAL A 47 1.75 -6.71 -2.00
CA VAL A 47 2.98 -6.02 -1.61
C VAL A 47 3.24 -4.89 -2.59
N VAL A 48 3.33 -3.66 -2.06
CA VAL A 48 3.74 -2.49 -2.83
C VAL A 48 5.23 -2.26 -2.61
N SER A 49 6.03 -2.47 -3.65
CA SER A 49 7.50 -2.36 -3.54
C SER A 49 7.96 -0.94 -3.17
N TYR A 50 9.09 -0.82 -2.47
CA TYR A 50 9.69 0.49 -2.18
C TYR A 50 10.08 1.26 -3.45
N LYS A 51 10.43 0.56 -4.53
CA LYS A 51 10.67 1.18 -5.84
C LYS A 51 9.42 1.89 -6.37
N THR A 52 8.26 1.27 -6.20
CA THR A 52 6.97 1.86 -6.61
C THR A 52 6.60 3.07 -5.75
N LEU A 53 6.92 3.03 -4.45
CA LEU A 53 6.72 4.16 -3.53
C LEU A 53 7.67 5.32 -3.86
N ASP A 54 8.94 5.02 -4.14
CA ASP A 54 9.95 6.01 -4.54
C ASP A 54 9.54 6.74 -5.83
N ALA A 55 9.05 6.00 -6.83
CA ALA A 55 8.59 6.58 -8.09
C ALA A 55 7.37 7.52 -7.95
N ARG A 56 6.61 7.39 -6.86
CA ARG A 56 5.45 8.24 -6.53
C ARG A 56 5.74 9.27 -5.44
N ALA A 57 6.94 9.26 -4.87
CA ALA A 57 7.29 10.19 -3.81
C ALA A 57 7.36 11.64 -4.36
N PRO A 58 7.07 12.65 -3.52
CA PRO A 58 7.28 14.05 -3.89
C PRO A 58 8.72 14.29 -4.37
N ARG A 59 8.91 15.27 -5.26
CA ARG A 59 10.25 15.64 -5.76
C ARG A 59 11.18 15.93 -4.59
N GLY A 60 12.37 15.33 -4.64
CA GLY A 60 13.40 15.50 -3.59
C GLY A 60 13.25 14.54 -2.42
N ILE A 61 12.26 13.65 -2.41
CA ILE A 61 12.15 12.55 -1.45
C ILE A 61 12.54 11.24 -2.12
N ARG A 62 13.26 10.42 -1.36
CA ARG A 62 13.71 9.08 -1.73
C ARG A 62 13.31 8.08 -0.67
N VAL A 63 12.67 6.99 -1.07
CA VAL A 63 12.30 5.89 -0.18
C VAL A 63 13.45 4.87 -0.17
N LYS A 64 13.99 4.58 1.01
CA LYS A 64 15.16 3.68 1.15
C LYS A 64 14.78 2.25 1.48
N GLY A 65 13.69 2.08 2.21
CA GLY A 65 13.24 0.78 2.71
C GLY A 65 12.35 0.96 3.92
N GLY A 66 12.08 -0.13 4.63
CA GLY A 66 11.29 -0.07 5.85
C GLY A 66 11.32 -1.38 6.62
N GLY A 67 10.74 -1.32 7.81
CA GLY A 67 10.80 -2.36 8.83
C GLY A 67 10.40 -1.78 10.18
N ASN A 68 10.08 -2.65 11.14
CA ASN A 68 9.65 -2.22 12.49
C ASN A 68 8.52 -1.17 12.47
N ASN A 69 7.55 -1.38 11.57
CA ASN A 69 6.37 -0.50 11.44
C ASN A 69 6.67 0.94 10.95
N THR A 70 7.83 1.15 10.33
CA THR A 70 8.26 2.44 9.75
C THR A 70 8.83 2.29 8.34
N ILE A 71 8.85 3.38 7.58
CA ILE A 71 9.53 3.52 6.28
C ILE A 71 10.64 4.56 6.45
N GLN A 72 11.85 4.23 6.02
CA GLN A 72 12.95 5.17 5.97
C GLN A 72 12.92 5.98 4.67
N VAL A 73 12.95 7.30 4.81
CA VAL A 73 13.04 8.23 3.69
C VAL A 73 14.23 9.18 3.85
N THR A 74 14.75 9.63 2.73
CA THR A 74 15.80 10.64 2.64
C THR A 74 15.38 11.75 1.69
N GLY A 75 15.84 12.97 1.91
CA GLY A 75 15.58 14.07 0.99
C GLY A 75 16.37 15.33 1.28
N GLU A 76 15.97 16.41 0.63
CA GLU A 76 16.52 17.76 0.88
C GLU A 76 15.40 18.70 1.32
N LEU A 77 15.61 19.39 2.43
CA LEU A 77 14.76 20.50 2.87
C LEU A 77 15.46 21.82 2.61
N THR A 78 14.70 22.83 2.19
CA THR A 78 15.24 24.19 2.09
C THR A 78 14.99 24.92 3.41
N VAL A 79 16.06 25.29 4.10
CA VAL A 79 16.01 26.04 5.36
C VAL A 79 16.83 27.31 5.16
N LEU A 80 16.20 28.49 5.33
CA LEU A 80 16.86 29.79 5.14
C LEU A 80 17.60 29.92 3.79
N GLY A 81 17.04 29.34 2.72
CA GLY A 81 17.63 29.36 1.37
C GLY A 81 18.76 28.33 1.14
N GLN A 82 19.11 27.53 2.15
CA GLN A 82 20.12 26.47 2.04
C GLN A 82 19.46 25.09 1.95
N LYS A 83 20.01 24.21 1.12
CA LYS A 83 19.60 22.81 1.04
C LYS A 83 20.25 22.02 2.18
N VAL A 84 19.42 21.44 3.03
CA VAL A 84 19.84 20.63 4.17
C VAL A 84 19.38 19.19 3.94
N PRO A 85 20.31 18.21 3.96
CA PRO A 85 19.92 16.80 3.85
C PRO A 85 19.11 16.39 5.07
N VAL A 86 18.03 15.66 4.83
CA VAL A 86 17.14 15.12 5.85
C VAL A 86 16.99 13.61 5.70
N THR A 87 16.97 12.92 6.82
CA THR A 87 16.61 11.50 6.93
C THR A 87 15.48 11.38 7.93
N ALA A 88 14.46 10.58 7.62
CA ALA A 88 13.31 10.41 8.49
C ALA A 88 12.84 8.96 8.52
N ASP A 89 12.41 8.50 9.69
CA ASP A 89 11.61 7.29 9.84
C ASP A 89 10.14 7.69 9.90
N MET A 90 9.35 7.21 8.95
CA MET A 90 7.95 7.57 8.77
C MET A 90 7.07 6.42 9.24
N LYS A 91 6.16 6.69 10.17
CA LYS A 91 5.10 5.76 10.55
C LYS A 91 4.04 5.74 9.44
N VAL A 92 3.57 4.55 9.11
CA VAL A 92 2.48 4.35 8.14
C VAL A 92 1.28 3.77 8.87
N GLU A 93 0.15 4.45 8.76
CA GLU A 93 -1.11 4.05 9.39
C GLU A 93 -2.24 4.10 8.37
N LEU A 94 -3.25 3.25 8.57
CA LEU A 94 -4.46 3.29 7.78
C LEU A 94 -5.51 4.14 8.51
N ASP A 95 -6.00 5.19 7.85
CA ASP A 95 -7.11 6.01 8.32
C ASP A 95 -8.20 6.06 7.24
N LYS A 96 -9.35 5.42 7.51
CA LYS A 96 -10.52 5.40 6.64
C LYS A 96 -10.23 5.09 5.16
N GLY A 97 -9.35 4.12 4.88
CA GLY A 97 -8.96 3.74 3.52
C GLY A 97 -7.85 4.59 2.89
N THR A 98 -7.33 5.56 3.64
CA THR A 98 -6.19 6.41 3.24
C THR A 98 -4.96 6.02 4.04
N LEU A 99 -3.80 5.96 3.39
CA LEU A 99 -2.53 5.80 4.10
C LEU A 99 -2.11 7.15 4.68
N ARG A 100 -2.08 7.26 6.01
CA ARG A 100 -1.50 8.39 6.72
C ARG A 100 -0.02 8.10 6.99
N ILE A 101 0.83 8.99 6.52
CA ILE A 101 2.28 8.89 6.67
C ILE A 101 2.73 10.06 7.53
N THR A 102 3.31 9.74 8.70
CA THR A 102 3.64 10.71 9.74
C THR A 102 5.10 10.50 10.18
N PRO A 103 5.90 11.55 10.32
CA PRO A 103 7.26 11.41 10.81
C PRO A 103 7.27 10.89 12.26
N ALA A 104 8.00 9.80 12.50
CA ALA A 104 8.28 9.27 13.84
C ALA A 104 9.65 9.76 14.35
N SER A 105 10.63 9.87 13.45
CA SER A 105 11.95 10.41 13.74
C SER A 105 12.41 11.24 12.53
N VAL A 106 13.11 12.35 12.79
CA VAL A 106 13.72 13.17 11.73
C VAL A 106 15.11 13.62 12.18
N LYS A 107 16.08 13.49 11.27
CA LYS A 107 17.46 13.93 11.44
C LYS A 107 17.86 14.83 10.29
N ILE A 108 18.51 15.96 10.60
CA ILE A 108 19.02 16.92 9.63
C ILE A 108 20.53 17.05 9.73
N ALA A 109 21.16 17.66 8.72
CA ALA A 109 22.57 18.04 8.74
C ALA A 109 23.52 16.89 9.17
N GLY A 110 23.24 15.67 8.73
CA GLY A 110 24.09 14.50 9.01
C GLY A 110 23.86 13.83 10.36
N GLY A 111 22.84 14.20 11.14
CA GLY A 111 22.47 13.43 12.34
C GLY A 111 21.77 14.20 13.46
N VAL A 112 21.57 15.51 13.33
CA VAL A 112 20.93 16.33 14.36
C VAL A 112 19.44 15.98 14.45
N PRO A 113 18.94 15.49 15.59
CA PRO A 113 17.53 15.15 15.74
C PRO A 113 16.66 16.40 15.77
N VAL A 114 15.51 16.34 15.12
CA VAL A 114 14.52 17.41 15.16
C VAL A 114 13.52 17.12 16.29
N PRO A 115 13.31 18.05 17.24
CA PRO A 115 12.29 17.88 18.27
C PRO A 115 10.88 17.92 17.65
N ASN A 116 9.98 17.12 18.21
CA ASN A 116 8.57 17.04 17.81
C ASN A 116 8.39 16.75 16.30
N PRO A 117 9.02 15.69 15.76
CA PRO A 117 8.97 15.37 14.34
C PRO A 117 7.55 15.18 13.82
N GLU A 118 6.60 14.77 14.66
CA GLU A 118 5.19 14.62 14.32
C GLU A 118 4.49 15.92 13.89
N ARG A 119 5.06 17.08 14.26
CA ARG A 119 4.58 18.41 13.83
C ARG A 119 5.09 18.82 12.45
N LEU A 120 6.03 18.05 11.88
CA LEU A 120 6.49 18.26 10.53
C LEU A 120 5.45 17.77 9.52
N ILE A 121 5.77 17.89 8.23
CA ILE A 121 4.84 17.60 7.14
C ILE A 121 4.48 16.11 7.17
N SER A 122 3.22 15.84 7.54
CA SER A 122 2.56 14.56 7.29
C SER A 122 1.85 14.62 5.94
N PHE A 123 1.71 13.47 5.28
CA PHE A 123 0.98 13.40 4.02
C PHE A 123 0.12 12.16 3.96
N THR A 124 -0.93 12.25 3.15
CA THR A 124 -1.91 11.20 2.96
C THR A 124 -1.88 10.71 1.53
N VAL A 125 -1.77 9.39 1.36
CA VAL A 125 -1.83 8.75 0.04
C VAL A 125 -3.17 8.02 -0.06
N PRO A 126 -4.11 8.49 -0.90
CA PRO A 126 -5.35 7.77 -1.12
C PRO A 126 -5.06 6.50 -1.92
N ILE A 127 -5.51 5.35 -1.43
CA ILE A 127 -5.53 4.11 -2.21
C ILE A 127 -6.91 4.00 -2.84
N LYS A 128 -6.97 4.18 -4.16
CA LYS A 128 -8.20 4.06 -4.95
C LYS A 128 -8.19 2.73 -5.70
N GLU A 129 -9.39 2.23 -5.99
CA GLU A 129 -9.62 1.17 -6.99
C GLU A 129 -8.84 -0.12 -6.74
N LEU A 130 -9.00 -0.69 -5.54
CA LEU A 130 -8.49 -2.04 -5.29
C LEU A 130 -9.28 -3.07 -6.13
N PRO A 131 -8.61 -4.09 -6.71
CA PRO A 131 -9.27 -5.17 -7.41
C PRO A 131 -10.33 -5.86 -6.54
N LEU A 132 -11.36 -6.42 -7.18
CA LEU A 132 -12.42 -7.17 -6.49
C LEU A 132 -13.16 -6.37 -5.40
N ASN A 133 -13.20 -5.04 -5.54
CA ASN A 133 -13.81 -4.12 -4.57
C ASN A 133 -13.27 -4.29 -3.15
N LEU A 134 -12.01 -4.73 -3.01
CA LEU A 134 -11.38 -4.91 -1.70
C LEU A 134 -11.35 -3.59 -0.93
N LYS A 135 -11.80 -3.64 0.33
CA LYS A 135 -11.65 -2.56 1.29
C LYS A 135 -10.37 -2.77 2.05
N LEU A 136 -9.51 -1.75 2.07
CA LEU A 136 -8.26 -1.81 2.81
C LEU A 136 -8.54 -1.95 4.31
N THR A 137 -7.90 -2.93 4.95
CA THR A 137 -8.09 -3.24 6.38
C THR A 137 -6.80 -3.12 7.18
N LYS A 138 -5.64 -3.34 6.55
CA LYS A 138 -4.34 -3.26 7.21
C LYS A 138 -3.24 -2.85 6.25
N VAL A 139 -2.27 -2.10 6.77
CA VAL A 139 -1.00 -1.79 6.12
C VAL A 139 0.13 -2.15 7.09
N THR A 140 1.18 -2.80 6.60
CA THR A 140 2.35 -3.18 7.41
C THR A 140 3.62 -2.96 6.59
N PRO A 141 4.53 -2.07 7.01
CA PRO A 141 5.87 -2.00 6.44
C PRO A 141 6.65 -3.29 6.69
N THR A 142 7.21 -3.87 5.64
CA THR A 142 8.08 -5.06 5.65
C THR A 142 9.40 -4.74 4.95
N GLU A 143 10.35 -5.66 4.97
CA GLU A 143 11.61 -5.47 4.23
C GLU A 143 11.42 -5.41 2.71
N GLU A 144 10.39 -6.09 2.19
CA GLU A 144 10.08 -6.16 0.76
C GLU A 144 9.28 -4.95 0.25
N GLY A 145 8.55 -4.27 1.13
CA GLY A 145 7.68 -3.15 0.76
C GLY A 145 6.59 -2.88 1.78
N LEU A 146 5.49 -2.27 1.34
CA LEU A 146 4.27 -2.17 2.13
C LEU A 146 3.36 -3.35 1.85
N LEU A 147 3.15 -4.21 2.85
CA LEU A 147 2.12 -5.24 2.81
C LEU A 147 0.76 -4.60 3.09
N VAL A 148 -0.13 -4.69 2.13
CA VAL A 148 -1.47 -4.11 2.09
C VAL A 148 -2.47 -5.27 2.09
N GLN A 149 -3.39 -5.29 3.06
CA GLN A 149 -4.41 -6.34 3.18
C GLN A 149 -5.80 -5.75 3.07
N GLY A 150 -6.64 -6.32 2.22
CA GLY A 150 -8.02 -5.91 2.05
C GLY A 150 -9.02 -7.05 2.17
N THR A 151 -10.28 -6.70 2.39
CA THR A 151 -11.40 -7.65 2.40
C THR A 151 -12.57 -7.13 1.57
N ALA A 152 -13.29 -8.05 0.93
CA ALA A 152 -14.54 -7.78 0.25
C ALA A 152 -15.56 -8.85 0.61
N SER A 153 -16.84 -8.53 0.41
CA SER A 153 -17.97 -9.42 0.66
C SER A 153 -18.87 -9.46 -0.56
N ASP A 154 -19.47 -10.62 -0.81
CA ASP A 154 -20.35 -10.86 -1.96
C ASP A 154 -19.74 -10.43 -3.30
N VAL A 155 -18.59 -11.03 -3.62
CA VAL A 155 -17.81 -10.67 -4.81
C VAL A 155 -18.21 -11.58 -5.97
N PRO A 156 -18.73 -11.02 -7.08
CA PRO A 156 -18.92 -11.78 -8.31
C PRO A 156 -17.57 -12.14 -8.92
N LEU A 157 -17.37 -13.42 -9.21
CA LEU A 157 -16.19 -13.97 -9.85
C LEU A 157 -16.53 -14.22 -11.31
N ARG A 158 -16.49 -13.16 -12.12
CA ARG A 158 -16.71 -13.28 -13.56
C ARG A 158 -15.42 -13.75 -14.23
N SER A 159 -15.52 -14.78 -15.06
CA SER A 159 -14.47 -15.19 -16.01
C SER A 159 -14.47 -14.31 -17.24
#